data_AF-A0A2V1DSS6-F1
#
_entry.id   AF-A0A2V1DSS6-F1
#
_cell.length_a   1.000
_cell.length_b   1.000
_cell.length_c   1.000
_cell.angle_alpha   90.00
_cell.angle_beta   90.00
_cell.angle_gamma   90.00
#
_symmetry.space_group_name_H-M   'P 1'
#
loop_
_entity.id
_entity.type
_entity.pdbx_description
1 polymer ?
#
loop_
_entity_poly.entity_id
_entity_poly.type
_entity_poly.pdbx_seq_one_letter_code
_entity_poly.pdbx_strand_id
1 'polypeptide(L)'
;MGIQKLGGGNTHAHPSPETDLMSLLFRDGGIDIQLSGSPARSDASDMYCPQIRRSPLSNAHAVNHIDVVSCWKGLSLRQASEALMWERFHDEALVVQVTDSLRTLFLRGLPPMSDSIPVRTLLMENICLNNTRFIEVDIQRLVYDMIGMLYEQTAYEEHQSVSSWFSATQDLPAMVYNFVRTRDYYLEASPKCYVQVTLSYTALPSALTITGVIDWHEPTVEFLALPISLCAGEEYFITPEYMAQGLGLSTYPLLRTEVEFSVSSNKLPVR
;
A
#
# COMPACT_ATOMS: atom_id res chain seq x y z
N MET A 1 -36.88 21.64 -44.54
CA MET A 1 -35.95 20.50 -44.67
C MET A 1 -34.59 21.05 -45.08
N GLY A 2 -33.68 21.19 -44.11
CA GLY A 2 -32.31 21.64 -44.36
C GLY A 2 -31.34 20.59 -43.82
N ILE A 3 -30.53 20.00 -44.69
CA ILE A 3 -29.53 19.00 -44.35
C ILE A 3 -28.23 19.75 -44.03
N GLN A 4 -27.87 19.81 -42.75
CA GLN A 4 -26.55 20.27 -42.30
C GLN A 4 -25.55 19.11 -42.42
N LYS A 5 -24.53 19.31 -43.26
CA LYS A 5 -23.33 18.45 -43.36
C LYS A 5 -22.46 18.66 -42.12
N LEU A 6 -22.26 17.60 -41.33
CA LEU A 6 -21.22 17.53 -40.31
C LEU A 6 -19.88 17.24 -40.99
N GLY A 7 -18.96 18.21 -40.91
CA GLY A 7 -17.57 18.05 -41.34
C GLY A 7 -16.78 17.25 -40.31
N GLY A 8 -16.30 16.07 -40.70
CA GLY A 8 -15.32 15.30 -39.93
C GLY A 8 -13.93 15.90 -40.09
N GLY A 9 -13.51 16.67 -39.09
CA GLY A 9 -12.11 17.08 -38.94
C GLY A 9 -11.32 15.97 -38.27
N ASN A 10 -10.56 15.20 -39.05
CA ASN A 10 -9.52 14.32 -38.51
C ASN A 10 -8.37 15.20 -38.01
N THR A 11 -8.40 15.59 -36.75
CA THR A 11 -7.24 16.18 -36.08
C THR A 11 -6.22 15.08 -35.86
N HIS A 12 -5.21 15.03 -36.74
CA HIS A 12 -3.95 14.35 -36.49
C HIS A 12 -3.23 15.08 -35.35
N ALA A 13 -3.65 14.80 -34.11
CA ALA A 13 -2.92 15.26 -32.94
C ALA A 13 -1.59 14.50 -32.90
N HIS A 14 -0.50 15.20 -33.21
CA HIS A 14 0.83 14.67 -32.94
C HIS A 14 0.95 14.40 -31.43
N PRO A 15 1.54 13.26 -31.03
CA PRO A 15 1.79 12.99 -29.62
C PRO A 15 2.59 14.17 -29.03
N SER A 16 2.26 14.55 -27.81
CA SER A 16 3.01 15.55 -27.07
C SER A 16 4.48 15.14 -27.01
N PRO A 17 5.44 16.08 -27.17
CA PRO A 17 6.87 15.77 -27.02
C PRO A 17 7.22 15.15 -25.65
N GLU A 18 6.36 15.34 -24.64
CA GLU A 18 6.49 14.68 -23.33
C GLU A 18 6.25 13.16 -23.41
N THR A 19 5.32 12.72 -24.27
CA THR A 19 5.00 11.30 -24.45
C THR A 19 6.14 10.56 -25.16
N ASP A 20 6.83 11.21 -26.10
CA ASP A 20 8.00 10.64 -26.78
C ASP A 20 9.21 10.53 -25.85
N LEU A 21 9.43 11.52 -24.97
CA LEU A 21 10.50 11.48 -23.99
C LEU A 21 10.33 10.34 -22.98
N MET A 22 9.09 10.10 -22.52
CA MET A 22 8.74 8.96 -21.68
C MET A 22 9.06 7.64 -22.37
N SER A 23 8.66 7.51 -23.63
CA SER A 23 8.96 6.30 -24.37
C SER A 23 10.48 6.08 -24.47
N LEU A 24 11.28 7.10 -24.76
CA LEU A 24 12.74 6.96 -24.89
C LEU A 24 13.44 6.66 -23.55
N LEU A 25 13.03 7.32 -22.46
CA LEU A 25 13.64 7.14 -21.14
C LEU A 25 13.36 5.76 -20.54
N PHE A 26 12.15 5.23 -20.75
CA PHE A 26 11.72 3.98 -20.14
C PHE A 26 11.85 2.76 -21.08
N ARG A 27 11.94 2.96 -22.40
CA ARG A 27 12.07 1.86 -23.38
C ARG A 27 13.52 1.44 -23.64
N ASP A 28 14.46 2.40 -23.73
CA ASP A 28 15.86 2.12 -24.05
C ASP A 28 16.78 2.14 -22.81
N GLY A 29 16.24 2.49 -21.64
CA GLY A 29 17.01 2.77 -20.43
C GLY A 29 16.62 1.98 -19.17
N GLY A 30 15.82 0.91 -19.27
CA GLY A 30 15.69 -0.12 -18.22
C GLY A 30 15.36 0.37 -16.80
N ILE A 31 14.58 1.45 -16.65
CA ILE A 31 14.09 1.89 -15.35
C ILE A 31 13.00 0.92 -14.89
N ASP A 32 13.47 -0.16 -14.27
CA ASP A 32 12.65 -1.13 -13.57
C ASP A 32 12.49 -0.66 -12.12
N ILE A 33 11.25 -0.31 -11.75
CA ILE A 33 10.89 0.08 -10.39
C ILE A 33 10.38 -1.16 -9.68
N GLN A 34 11.28 -1.81 -8.95
CA GLN A 34 10.92 -2.88 -8.04
C GLN A 34 10.59 -2.27 -6.69
N LEU A 35 9.42 -2.62 -6.14
CA LEU A 35 9.07 -2.27 -4.77
C LEU A 35 9.16 -3.49 -3.89
N SER A 36 10.01 -3.41 -2.86
CA SER A 36 10.04 -4.38 -1.77
C SER A 36 9.46 -3.74 -0.51
N GLY A 37 8.55 -4.42 0.17
CA GLY A 37 7.96 -3.90 1.42
C GLY A 37 7.25 -4.97 2.25
N SER A 38 6.75 -6.02 1.59
CA SER A 38 6.12 -7.15 2.26
C SER A 38 6.99 -8.41 2.19
N PRO A 39 7.21 -9.14 3.30
CA PRO A 39 7.69 -10.51 3.20
C PRO A 39 6.71 -11.31 2.35
N ALA A 40 7.16 -11.77 1.18
CA ALA A 40 6.33 -12.51 0.24
C ALA A 40 5.83 -13.79 0.91
N ARG A 41 4.53 -13.83 1.22
CA ARG A 41 3.85 -15.06 1.62
C ARG A 41 3.67 -15.90 0.36
N SER A 42 4.18 -17.12 0.43
CA SER A 42 4.17 -18.03 -0.72
C SER A 42 2.92 -18.90 -0.73
N ASP A 43 2.44 -19.28 0.45
CA ASP A 43 1.34 -20.20 0.65
C ASP A 43 0.28 -19.66 1.61
N ALA A 44 -0.95 -20.13 1.49
CA ALA A 44 -2.05 -19.77 2.37
C ALA A 44 -1.78 -20.15 3.83
N SER A 45 -0.97 -21.19 4.07
CA SER A 45 -0.54 -21.57 5.43
C SER A 45 0.35 -20.50 6.09
N ASP A 46 1.09 -19.71 5.30
CA ASP A 46 1.86 -18.57 5.80
C ASP A 46 0.95 -17.49 6.41
N MET A 47 -0.37 -17.53 6.13
CA MET A 47 -1.30 -16.55 6.68
C MET A 47 -1.42 -16.60 8.20
N TYR A 48 -1.18 -17.78 8.76
CA TYR A 48 -1.21 -18.07 10.19
C TYR A 48 0.12 -17.80 10.88
N CYS A 49 1.20 -17.65 10.12
CA CYS A 49 2.53 -17.40 10.66
C CYS A 49 2.63 -15.95 11.18
N PRO A 50 2.98 -15.74 12.46
CA PRO A 50 3.20 -14.41 12.99
C PRO A 50 4.34 -13.70 12.25
N GLN A 51 4.03 -12.52 11.72
CA GLN A 51 5.02 -11.61 11.18
C GLN A 51 5.41 -10.62 12.27
N ILE A 52 6.71 -10.53 12.52
CA ILE A 52 7.28 -9.64 13.52
C ILE A 52 7.99 -8.51 12.78
N ARG A 53 7.55 -7.28 13.02
CA ARG A 53 8.20 -6.06 12.56
C ARG A 53 8.68 -5.30 13.78
N ARG A 54 9.93 -4.83 13.73
CA ARG A 54 10.59 -4.18 14.87
C ARG A 54 10.95 -2.76 14.48
N SER A 55 10.39 -1.76 15.18
CA SER A 55 10.76 -0.38 14.91
C SER A 55 12.22 -0.14 15.32
N PRO A 56 12.93 0.80 14.65
CA PRO A 56 14.28 1.17 15.05
C PRO A 56 14.25 1.78 16.46
N LEU A 57 15.32 1.56 17.23
CA LEU A 57 15.48 2.17 18.54
C LEU A 57 15.51 3.69 18.40
N SER A 58 14.62 4.39 19.11
CA SER A 58 14.53 5.84 19.11
C SER A 58 14.52 6.38 20.53
N ASN A 59 15.45 7.27 20.87
CA ASN A 59 15.41 8.01 22.15
C ASN A 59 14.59 9.30 22.05
N ALA A 60 13.92 9.55 20.91
CA ALA A 60 13.17 10.79 20.68
C ALA A 60 11.75 10.75 21.29
N HIS A 61 11.26 9.59 21.69
CA HIS A 61 9.89 9.37 22.15
C HIS A 61 9.87 8.67 23.50
N ALA A 62 8.75 8.75 24.21
CA ALA A 62 8.57 8.07 25.51
C ALA A 62 8.62 6.54 25.39
N VAL A 63 8.33 6.02 24.19
CA VAL A 63 8.46 4.61 23.83
C VAL A 63 9.70 4.47 22.95
N ASN A 64 10.68 3.70 23.43
CA ASN A 64 11.97 3.55 22.73
C ASN A 64 11.90 2.59 21.54
N HIS A 65 10.94 1.65 21.56
CA HIS A 65 10.74 0.65 20.52
C HIS A 65 9.33 0.06 20.59
N ILE A 66 8.79 -0.32 19.44
CA ILE A 66 7.52 -1.04 19.30
C ILE A 66 7.78 -2.24 18.39
N ASP A 67 7.52 -3.45 18.92
CA ASP A 67 7.44 -4.65 18.12
C ASP A 67 5.99 -4.90 17.73
N VAL A 68 5.73 -4.93 16.43
CA VAL A 68 4.42 -5.23 15.86
C VAL A 68 4.39 -6.70 15.48
N VAL A 69 3.43 -7.44 16.03
CA VAL A 69 3.17 -8.82 15.65
C VAL A 69 1.82 -8.90 14.94
N SER A 70 1.84 -9.23 13.65
CA SER A 70 0.63 -9.37 12.84
C SER A 70 0.44 -10.80 12.35
N CYS A 71 -0.76 -11.33 12.51
CA CYS A 71 -1.16 -12.62 11.92
C CYS A 71 -2.67 -12.67 11.72
N TRP A 72 -3.11 -13.39 10.70
CA TRP A 72 -4.52 -13.70 10.57
C TRP A 72 -4.88 -14.87 11.49
N LYS A 73 -5.95 -14.72 12.27
CA LYS A 73 -6.45 -15.77 13.19
C LYS A 73 -7.87 -16.16 12.80
N GLY A 74 -8.22 -17.42 13.06
CA GLY A 74 -9.59 -17.92 12.86
C GLY A 74 -10.03 -18.06 11.41
N LEU A 75 -9.13 -17.92 10.43
CA LEU A 75 -9.44 -18.14 9.03
C LEU A 75 -9.47 -19.63 8.70
N SER A 76 -10.48 -20.09 7.97
CA SER A 76 -10.40 -21.36 7.25
C SER A 76 -9.31 -21.30 6.17
N LEU A 77 -8.83 -22.45 5.71
CA LEU A 77 -7.81 -22.49 4.65
C LEU A 77 -8.25 -21.73 3.39
N ARG A 78 -9.54 -21.83 3.02
CA ARG A 78 -10.10 -21.09 1.88
C ARG A 78 -10.04 -19.57 2.07
N GLN A 79 -10.39 -19.09 3.27
CA GLN A 79 -10.31 -17.67 3.60
C GLN A 79 -8.85 -17.18 3.66
N ALA A 80 -7.93 -18.01 4.14
CA ALA A 80 -6.51 -17.71 4.11
C ALA A 80 -5.97 -17.61 2.67
N SER A 81 -6.35 -18.53 1.78
CA SER A 81 -6.03 -18.45 0.35
C SER A 81 -6.60 -17.18 -0.29
N GLU A 82 -7.84 -16.83 0.03
CA GLU A 82 -8.48 -15.61 -0.46
C GLU A 82 -7.78 -14.34 0.06
N ALA A 83 -7.42 -14.29 1.35
CA ALA A 83 -6.67 -13.17 1.91
C ALA A 83 -5.28 -13.03 1.29
N LEU A 84 -4.60 -14.14 0.99
CA LEU A 84 -3.32 -14.14 0.30
C LEU A 84 -3.43 -13.60 -1.14
N MET A 85 -4.51 -13.94 -1.85
CA MET A 85 -4.80 -13.37 -3.16
C MET A 85 -5.01 -11.86 -3.07
N TRP A 86 -5.80 -11.38 -2.11
CA TRP A 86 -5.98 -9.94 -1.89
C TRP A 86 -4.68 -9.23 -1.49
N GLU A 87 -3.75 -9.90 -0.81
CA GLU A 87 -2.40 -9.37 -0.53
C GLU A 87 -1.63 -9.11 -1.83
N ARG A 88 -1.70 -10.05 -2.77
CA ARG A 88 -1.04 -9.91 -4.07
C ARG A 88 -1.67 -8.78 -4.90
N PHE A 89 -3.00 -8.73 -4.98
CA PHE A 89 -3.68 -7.63 -5.68
C PHE A 89 -3.37 -6.27 -5.09
N HIS A 90 -3.28 -6.18 -3.76
CA HIS A 90 -2.86 -4.96 -3.08
C HIS A 90 -1.45 -4.55 -3.50
N ASP A 91 -0.48 -5.46 -3.38
CA ASP A 91 0.92 -5.17 -3.65
C ASP A 91 1.12 -4.78 -5.13
N GLU A 92 0.48 -5.50 -6.06
CA GLU A 92 0.52 -5.19 -7.49
C GLU A 92 -0.12 -3.83 -7.82
N ALA A 93 -1.32 -3.53 -7.29
CA ALA A 93 -1.99 -2.25 -7.53
C ALA A 93 -1.18 -1.07 -6.97
N LEU A 94 -0.65 -1.23 -5.75
CA LEU A 94 0.17 -0.21 -5.10
C LEU A 94 1.47 0.03 -5.87
N VAL A 95 2.12 -1.04 -6.37
CA VAL A 95 3.31 -0.94 -7.21
C VAL A 95 3.04 -0.11 -8.45
N VAL A 96 1.94 -0.37 -9.14
CA VAL A 96 1.55 0.39 -10.33
C VAL A 96 1.39 1.88 -10.02
N GLN A 97 0.63 2.22 -8.97
CA GLN A 97 0.40 3.62 -8.60
C GLN A 97 1.68 4.36 -8.16
N VAL A 98 2.52 3.71 -7.35
CA VAL A 98 3.78 4.29 -6.89
C VAL A 98 4.74 4.47 -8.06
N THR A 99 4.83 3.49 -8.95
CA THR A 99 5.65 3.56 -10.18
C THR A 99 5.22 4.72 -11.05
N ASP A 100 3.93 4.87 -11.33
CA ASP A 100 3.40 5.97 -12.17
C ASP A 100 3.64 7.34 -11.52
N SER A 101 3.52 7.42 -10.20
CA SER A 101 3.81 8.64 -9.44
C SER A 101 5.30 8.99 -9.48
N LEU A 102 6.19 8.02 -9.28
CA LEU A 102 7.63 8.21 -9.38
C LEU A 102 8.05 8.65 -10.78
N ARG A 103 7.50 8.03 -11.83
CA ARG A 103 7.73 8.45 -13.22
C ARG A 103 7.36 9.92 -13.42
N THR A 104 6.18 10.32 -12.95
CA THR A 104 5.70 11.70 -13.05
C THR A 104 6.60 12.66 -12.28
N LEU A 105 7.05 12.28 -11.08
CA LEU A 105 7.95 13.08 -10.26
C LEU A 105 9.32 13.26 -10.92
N PHE A 106 9.90 12.20 -11.47
CA PHE A 106 11.17 12.28 -12.17
C PHE A 106 11.09 13.19 -13.39
N LEU A 107 10.04 13.06 -14.21
CA LEU A 107 9.83 13.95 -15.36
C LEU A 107 9.76 15.43 -14.95
N ARG A 108 8.99 15.74 -13.91
CA ARG A 108 8.85 17.12 -13.42
C ARG A 108 10.13 17.68 -12.80
N GLY A 109 10.97 16.80 -12.27
CA GLY A 109 12.26 17.15 -11.66
C GLY A 109 13.38 17.36 -12.68
N LEU A 110 13.20 16.94 -13.94
CA LEU A 110 14.21 17.15 -14.96
C LEU A 110 14.18 18.62 -15.44
N PRO A 111 15.34 19.31 -15.48
CA PRO A 111 15.41 20.63 -16.08
C PRO A 111 15.01 20.55 -17.56
N PRO A 112 14.53 21.66 -18.15
CA PRO A 112 14.30 21.70 -19.60
C PRO A 112 15.58 21.25 -20.30
N MET A 113 15.45 20.26 -21.19
CA MET A 113 16.56 19.63 -21.92
C MET A 113 17.53 20.68 -22.45
N SER A 114 18.66 20.85 -21.75
CA SER A 114 19.83 21.53 -22.27
C SER A 114 20.81 20.45 -22.71
N ASP A 115 21.51 20.67 -23.81
CA ASP A 115 22.37 19.67 -24.46
C ASP A 115 23.57 19.18 -23.61
N SER A 116 23.70 19.61 -22.35
CA SER A 116 24.93 19.47 -21.57
C SER A 116 24.98 18.29 -20.60
N ILE A 117 23.85 17.81 -20.06
CA ILE A 117 23.86 16.77 -19.02
C ILE A 117 22.98 15.58 -19.45
N PRO A 118 23.52 14.35 -19.50
CA PRO A 118 22.73 13.15 -19.77
C PRO A 118 21.61 12.98 -18.72
N VAL A 119 20.38 12.70 -19.17
CA VAL A 119 19.21 12.50 -18.28
C VAL A 119 19.49 11.45 -17.19
N ARG A 120 20.24 10.41 -17.54
CA ARG A 120 20.67 9.37 -16.60
C ARG A 120 21.42 9.94 -15.38
N THR A 121 22.34 10.88 -15.61
CA THR A 121 23.12 11.52 -14.54
C THR A 121 22.20 12.35 -13.64
N LEU A 122 21.27 13.10 -14.25
CA LEU A 122 20.30 13.92 -13.51
C LEU A 122 19.38 13.05 -12.62
N LEU A 123 18.93 11.90 -13.12
CA LEU A 123 18.14 10.95 -12.32
C LEU A 123 18.94 10.39 -11.14
N MET A 124 20.19 9.99 -11.37
CA MET A 124 21.07 9.48 -10.31
C MET A 124 21.33 10.55 -9.25
N GLU A 125 21.60 11.79 -9.65
CA GLU A 125 21.77 12.93 -8.74
C GLU A 125 20.49 13.21 -7.95
N ASN A 126 19.33 13.16 -8.60
CA ASN A 126 18.04 13.37 -7.95
C ASN A 126 17.76 12.32 -6.87
N ILE A 127 18.10 11.05 -7.14
CA ILE A 127 17.96 9.95 -6.17
C ILE A 127 18.97 10.11 -5.03
N CYS A 128 20.23 10.45 -5.33
CA CYS A 128 21.26 10.66 -4.30
C CYS A 128 20.94 11.80 -3.34
N LEU A 129 20.37 12.90 -3.85
CA LEU A 129 20.04 14.07 -3.03
C LEU A 129 18.82 13.86 -2.14
N ASN A 130 17.87 13.05 -2.60
CA ASN A 130 16.65 12.76 -1.86
C ASN A 130 16.16 11.35 -2.19
N ASN A 131 16.71 10.38 -1.47
CA ASN A 131 16.41 8.97 -1.66
C ASN A 131 15.05 8.60 -1.04
N THR A 132 14.60 9.25 0.03
CA THR A 132 13.29 8.98 0.63
C THR A 132 12.21 9.91 0.06
N ARG A 133 11.10 9.34 -0.39
CA ARG A 133 9.98 10.07 -1.01
C ARG A 133 8.66 9.70 -0.35
N PHE A 134 7.78 10.68 -0.22
CA PHE A 134 6.38 10.45 0.16
C PHE A 134 5.55 10.47 -1.11
N ILE A 135 4.93 9.34 -1.43
CA ILE A 135 4.12 9.17 -2.64
C ILE A 135 2.66 9.14 -2.22
N GLU A 136 1.87 10.08 -2.74
CA GLU A 136 0.43 10.11 -2.53
C GLU A 136 -0.22 8.89 -3.18
N VAL A 137 -1.06 8.18 -2.43
CA VAL A 137 -1.82 7.02 -2.90
C VAL A 137 -3.28 7.40 -3.02
N ASP A 138 -3.84 7.18 -4.20
CA ASP A 138 -5.28 7.29 -4.43
C ASP A 138 -5.93 5.98 -3.97
N ILE A 139 -6.41 5.98 -2.72
CA ILE A 139 -7.00 4.80 -2.09
C ILE A 139 -8.26 4.35 -2.82
N GLN A 140 -9.04 5.28 -3.40
CA GLN A 140 -10.23 4.91 -4.15
C GLN A 140 -9.83 4.17 -5.43
N ARG A 141 -8.88 4.72 -6.19
CA ARG A 141 -8.32 4.05 -7.37
C ARG A 141 -7.69 2.71 -7.00
N LEU A 142 -6.96 2.62 -5.88
CA LEU A 142 -6.32 1.39 -5.42
C LEU A 142 -7.34 0.28 -5.18
N VAL A 143 -8.43 0.60 -4.46
CA VAL A 143 -9.54 -0.33 -4.23
C VAL A 143 -10.16 -0.81 -5.53
N TYR A 144 -10.38 0.08 -6.51
CA TYR A 144 -10.92 -0.31 -7.81
C TYR A 144 -9.95 -1.13 -8.66
N ASP A 145 -8.66 -0.80 -8.64
CA ASP A 145 -7.62 -1.57 -9.35
C ASP A 145 -7.55 -3.00 -8.79
N MET A 146 -7.61 -3.16 -7.46
CA MET A 146 -7.67 -4.49 -6.80
C MET A 146 -8.92 -5.28 -7.20
N ILE A 147 -10.08 -4.63 -7.28
CA ILE A 147 -11.33 -5.27 -7.71
C ILE A 147 -11.27 -5.63 -9.21
N GLY A 148 -10.66 -4.77 -10.02
CA GLY A 148 -10.41 -5.03 -11.45
C GLY A 148 -9.62 -6.31 -11.65
N MET A 149 -8.52 -6.49 -10.91
CA MET A 149 -7.71 -7.70 -10.95
C MET A 149 -8.47 -8.97 -10.56
N LEU A 150 -9.38 -8.89 -9.58
CA LEU A 150 -10.27 -10.00 -9.26
C LEU A 150 -11.12 -10.39 -10.48
N TYR A 151 -11.76 -9.42 -11.15
CA TYR A 151 -12.58 -9.70 -12.32
C TYR A 151 -11.78 -10.24 -13.50
N GLU A 152 -10.60 -9.70 -13.74
CA GLU A 152 -9.68 -10.20 -14.77
C GLU A 152 -9.31 -11.66 -14.50
N GLN A 153 -8.88 -11.99 -13.28
CA GLN A 153 -8.53 -13.37 -12.92
C GLN A 153 -9.73 -14.33 -13.08
N THR A 154 -10.93 -13.94 -12.63
CA THR A 154 -12.13 -14.77 -12.78
C THR A 154 -12.54 -15.00 -14.23
N ALA A 155 -12.23 -14.07 -15.14
CA ALA A 155 -12.50 -14.23 -16.56
C ALA A 155 -11.57 -15.27 -17.22
N TYR A 156 -10.34 -15.41 -16.74
CA TYR A 156 -9.38 -16.39 -17.25
C TYR A 156 -9.56 -17.78 -16.63
N GLU A 157 -9.97 -17.86 -15.38
CA GLU A 157 -10.08 -19.12 -14.64
C GLU A 157 -11.55 -19.61 -14.61
N GLU A 158 -12.03 -20.14 -15.74
CA GLU A 158 -13.44 -20.59 -15.94
C GLU A 158 -13.99 -21.56 -14.86
N HIS A 159 -13.16 -22.10 -13.95
CA HIS A 159 -13.52 -23.16 -13.02
C HIS A 159 -13.04 -22.96 -11.57
N GLN A 160 -12.41 -21.83 -11.22
CA GLN A 160 -12.06 -21.57 -9.82
C GLN A 160 -13.24 -20.95 -9.07
N SER A 161 -13.56 -21.57 -7.92
CA SER A 161 -14.55 -21.08 -6.97
C SER A 161 -14.25 -19.63 -6.60
N VAL A 162 -15.01 -18.70 -7.18
CA VAL A 162 -14.99 -17.27 -6.89
C VAL A 162 -14.91 -17.06 -5.38
N SER A 163 -13.98 -16.21 -4.97
CA SER A 163 -13.73 -15.73 -3.62
C SER A 163 -15.03 -15.29 -2.94
N SER A 164 -15.64 -16.21 -2.18
CA SER A 164 -16.99 -16.01 -1.64
C SER A 164 -16.96 -15.21 -0.35
N TRP A 165 -15.81 -15.12 0.33
CA TRP A 165 -15.76 -14.49 1.64
C TRP A 165 -15.89 -12.96 1.56
N PHE A 166 -15.09 -12.30 0.72
CA PHE A 166 -15.19 -10.85 0.52
C PHE A 166 -16.52 -10.48 -0.16
N SER A 167 -16.94 -11.28 -1.14
CA SER A 167 -18.20 -11.06 -1.87
C SER A 167 -19.45 -11.25 -1.00
N ALA A 168 -19.39 -12.08 0.06
CA ALA A 168 -20.51 -12.29 0.97
C ALA A 168 -20.92 -11.05 1.76
N THR A 169 -20.06 -10.02 1.83
CA THR A 169 -20.35 -8.77 2.53
C THR A 169 -21.39 -7.89 1.81
N GLN A 170 -21.71 -8.20 0.54
CA GLN A 170 -22.56 -7.38 -0.35
C GLN A 170 -22.03 -5.96 -0.64
N ASP A 171 -20.88 -5.59 -0.09
CA ASP A 171 -20.17 -4.33 -0.33
C ASP A 171 -18.67 -4.62 -0.47
N LEU A 172 -18.32 -5.17 -1.63
CA LEU A 172 -16.94 -5.53 -1.95
C LEU A 172 -15.99 -4.32 -1.86
N PRO A 173 -16.30 -3.12 -2.40
CA PRO A 173 -15.46 -1.94 -2.23
C PRO A 173 -15.17 -1.59 -0.78
N ALA A 174 -16.19 -1.61 0.09
CA ALA A 174 -15.96 -1.37 1.51
C ALA A 174 -15.08 -2.47 2.11
N MET A 175 -15.33 -3.75 1.81
CA MET A 175 -14.50 -4.85 2.34
C MET A 175 -13.03 -4.74 1.91
N VAL A 176 -12.78 -4.44 0.64
CA VAL A 176 -11.41 -4.22 0.11
C VAL A 176 -10.77 -3.00 0.77
N TYR A 177 -11.49 -1.88 0.92
CA TYR A 177 -11.00 -0.72 1.67
C TYR A 177 -10.59 -1.09 3.11
N ASN A 178 -11.45 -1.85 3.80
CA ASN A 178 -11.21 -2.30 5.16
C ASN A 178 -10.00 -3.24 5.26
N PHE A 179 -9.72 -4.01 4.19
CA PHE A 179 -8.51 -4.83 4.05
C PHE A 179 -7.26 -3.98 3.78
N VAL A 180 -7.33 -2.96 2.93
CA VAL A 180 -6.20 -2.03 2.68
C VAL A 180 -5.79 -1.34 3.99
N ARG A 181 -6.76 -0.95 4.81
CA ARG A 181 -6.55 -0.34 6.14
C ARG A 181 -5.75 -1.20 7.13
N THR A 182 -5.70 -2.52 6.96
CA THR A 182 -4.91 -3.37 7.86
C THR A 182 -3.41 -3.38 7.53
N ARG A 183 -3.02 -2.72 6.44
CA ARG A 183 -1.63 -2.60 6.00
C ARG A 183 -0.95 -1.45 6.70
N ASP A 184 0.30 -1.68 7.09
CA ASP A 184 1.15 -0.79 7.85
C ASP A 184 2.06 0.09 6.96
N TYR A 185 1.77 0.20 5.67
CA TYR A 185 2.55 1.05 4.73
C TYR A 185 2.04 2.49 4.65
N TYR A 186 0.83 2.73 5.16
CA TYR A 186 0.12 3.97 4.93
C TYR A 186 0.41 5.00 6.02
N LEU A 187 0.73 6.21 5.59
CA LEU A 187 0.82 7.40 6.42
C LEU A 187 -0.43 8.24 6.17
N GLU A 188 -1.26 8.36 7.20
CA GLU A 188 -2.42 9.23 7.16
C GLU A 188 -2.00 10.70 7.36
N ALA A 189 -2.26 11.53 6.35
CA ALA A 189 -2.18 12.97 6.43
C ALA A 189 -3.48 13.54 5.84
N SER A 190 -4.57 13.35 6.58
CA SER A 190 -5.93 13.72 6.20
C SER A 190 -5.96 15.09 5.51
N PRO A 191 -6.53 15.18 4.28
CA PRO A 191 -7.40 14.20 3.62
C PRO A 191 -6.66 13.15 2.74
N LYS A 192 -5.33 13.14 2.75
CA LYS A 192 -4.52 12.33 1.83
C LYS A 192 -3.85 11.15 2.53
N CYS A 193 -3.55 10.13 1.74
CA CYS A 193 -2.78 8.98 2.16
C CYS A 193 -1.46 8.95 1.41
N TYR A 194 -0.37 8.64 2.11
CA TYR A 194 0.96 8.55 1.53
C TYR A 194 1.61 7.23 1.87
N VAL A 195 2.55 6.79 1.03
CA VAL A 195 3.53 5.77 1.37
C VAL A 195 4.92 6.37 1.34
N GLN A 196 5.77 5.98 2.28
CA GLN A 196 7.18 6.35 2.25
C GLN A 196 7.95 5.34 1.39
N VAL A 197 8.71 5.83 0.42
CA VAL A 197 9.50 5.01 -0.50
C VAL A 197 10.96 5.43 -0.41
N THR A 198 11.83 4.51 -0.02
CA THR A 198 13.28 4.71 -0.04
C THR A 198 13.85 4.16 -1.34
N LEU A 199 14.43 5.05 -2.14
CA LEU A 199 14.95 4.78 -3.47
C LEU A 199 16.44 4.45 -3.42
N SER A 200 16.84 3.55 -4.28
CA SER A 200 18.23 3.24 -4.60
C SER A 200 18.35 3.00 -6.10
N TYR A 201 19.56 2.97 -6.64
CA TYR A 201 19.76 2.64 -8.04
C TYR A 201 20.98 1.77 -8.26
N THR A 202 20.93 0.99 -9.34
CA THR A 202 22.07 0.28 -9.91
C THR A 202 22.31 0.78 -11.32
N ALA A 203 23.52 1.28 -11.57
CA ALA A 203 23.91 1.85 -12.85
C ALA A 203 24.88 0.91 -13.60
N LEU A 204 24.37 0.24 -14.64
CA LEU A 204 25.16 -0.55 -15.59
C LEU A 204 25.39 0.22 -16.90
N PRO A 205 26.43 -0.04 -17.71
CA PRO A 205 26.70 0.73 -18.93
C PRO A 205 25.48 0.91 -19.85
N SER A 206 24.63 -0.11 -19.98
CA SER A 206 23.43 -0.10 -20.83
C SER A 206 22.10 0.05 -20.08
N ALA A 207 22.09 0.14 -18.75
CA ALA A 207 20.84 0.13 -17.98
C ALA A 207 20.94 0.93 -16.67
N LEU A 208 19.85 1.58 -16.28
CA LEU A 208 19.68 2.18 -14.96
C LEU A 208 18.46 1.57 -14.29
N THR A 209 18.67 0.72 -13.29
CA THR A 209 17.59 0.15 -12.48
C THR A 209 17.39 1.02 -11.25
N ILE A 210 16.14 1.43 -10.97
CA ILE A 210 15.79 2.24 -9.80
C ILE A 210 14.94 1.38 -8.88
N THR A 211 15.49 0.93 -7.77
CA THR A 211 14.74 0.10 -6.80
C THR A 211 14.13 1.00 -5.73
N GLY A 212 12.84 0.83 -5.47
CA GLY A 212 12.16 1.46 -4.34
C GLY A 212 11.89 0.44 -3.24
N VAL A 213 11.97 0.86 -1.99
CA VAL A 213 11.54 0.07 -0.84
C VAL A 213 10.40 0.83 -0.20
N ILE A 214 9.22 0.21 -0.13
CA ILE A 214 8.10 0.81 0.61
C ILE A 214 8.37 0.55 2.09
N ASP A 215 8.57 1.62 2.83
CA ASP A 215 8.78 1.55 4.26
C ASP A 215 7.45 1.25 4.96
N TRP A 216 7.51 0.41 5.98
CA TRP A 216 6.40 0.21 6.89
C TRP A 216 6.48 1.21 8.04
N HIS A 217 5.35 1.46 8.66
CA HIS A 217 5.18 2.42 9.73
C HIS A 217 4.58 1.76 10.96
N GLU A 218 5.08 2.18 12.12
CA GLU A 218 4.55 1.71 13.38
C GLU A 218 3.10 2.18 13.57
N PRO A 219 2.22 1.33 14.13
CA PRO A 219 0.87 1.73 14.44
C PRO A 219 0.90 2.84 15.49
N THR A 220 -0.04 3.78 15.37
CA THR A 220 -0.24 4.79 16.40
C THR A 220 -0.84 4.10 17.64
N VAL A 221 -0.09 4.11 18.73
CA VAL A 221 -0.51 3.56 20.03
C VAL A 221 -0.54 4.69 21.05
N GLU A 222 -1.67 4.86 21.71
CA GLU A 222 -1.84 5.85 22.78
C GLU A 222 -1.96 5.17 24.14
N PHE A 223 -1.61 5.93 25.19
CA PHE A 223 -1.68 5.49 26.58
C PHE A 223 -2.56 6.45 27.37
N LEU A 224 -3.86 6.45 27.06
CA LEU A 224 -4.82 7.47 27.52
C LEU A 224 -5.08 7.45 29.04
N ALA A 225 -4.78 6.35 29.73
CA ALA A 225 -5.11 6.14 31.15
C ALA A 225 -3.88 6.07 32.08
N LEU A 226 -2.80 6.80 31.76
CA LEU A 226 -1.62 6.82 32.65
C LEU A 226 -1.88 7.67 33.91
N PRO A 227 -1.71 7.11 35.12
CA PRO A 227 -1.87 7.87 36.36
C PRO A 227 -0.76 8.93 36.50
N ILE A 228 -1.14 10.13 36.92
CA ILE A 228 -0.20 11.26 37.12
C ILE A 228 0.73 11.00 38.32
N SER A 229 0.25 10.25 39.31
CA SER A 229 0.99 9.87 40.52
C SER A 229 0.47 8.54 41.05
N LEU A 230 1.35 7.78 41.69
CA LEU A 230 1.01 6.53 42.38
C LEU A 230 1.44 6.59 43.83
N CYS A 231 0.63 6.03 44.73
CA CYS A 231 1.03 5.84 46.11
C CYS A 231 2.11 4.75 46.21
N ALA A 232 2.89 4.78 47.29
CA ALA A 232 3.88 3.74 47.55
C ALA A 232 3.20 2.37 47.66
N GLY A 233 3.58 1.44 46.79
CA GLY A 233 3.02 0.08 46.72
C GLY A 233 1.73 -0.04 45.90
N GLU A 234 1.28 1.03 45.25
CA GLU A 234 0.13 0.98 44.34
C GLU A 234 0.53 0.38 42.99
N GLU A 235 -0.25 -0.60 42.54
CA GLU A 235 -0.10 -1.19 41.21
C GLU A 235 -0.82 -0.32 40.17
N TYR A 236 -0.27 -0.24 38.97
CA TYR A 236 -0.93 0.39 37.84
C TYR A 236 -0.76 -0.45 36.59
N PHE A 237 -1.76 -0.35 35.72
CA PHE A 237 -1.80 -1.10 34.47
C PHE A 237 -1.70 -0.11 33.31
N ILE A 238 -0.71 -0.33 32.46
CA ILE A 238 -0.58 0.39 31.19
C ILE A 238 -1.37 -0.40 30.15
N THR A 239 -2.50 0.14 29.73
CA THR A 239 -3.28 -0.43 28.62
C THR A 239 -3.01 0.40 27.38
N PRO A 240 -2.22 -0.12 26.42
CA PRO A 240 -2.06 0.54 25.12
C PRO A 240 -3.38 0.49 24.36
N GLU A 241 -3.74 1.60 23.73
CA GLU A 241 -4.88 1.70 22.82
C GLU A 241 -4.38 1.87 21.40
N TYR A 242 -4.81 0.97 20.50
CA TYR A 242 -4.51 1.06 19.09
C TYR A 242 -5.42 2.10 18.44
N MET A 243 -4.83 3.13 17.87
CA MET A 243 -5.56 4.16 17.14
C MET A 243 -5.69 3.71 15.68
N ALA A 244 -6.89 3.25 15.32
CA ALA A 244 -7.18 2.84 13.95
C ALA A 244 -7.01 4.02 12.99
N GLN A 245 -6.11 3.86 12.02
CA GLN A 245 -5.89 4.87 11.00
C GLN A 245 -7.08 4.95 10.04
N GLY A 246 -7.50 6.18 9.74
CA GLY A 246 -8.30 6.46 8.56
C GLY A 246 -7.40 6.48 7.33
N LEU A 247 -7.94 6.15 6.16
CA LEU A 247 -7.22 6.36 4.90
C LEU A 247 -7.74 7.61 4.18
N GLY A 248 -8.14 8.63 4.95
CA GLY A 248 -8.67 9.91 4.46
C GLY A 248 -10.05 9.86 3.79
N LEU A 249 -10.60 8.67 3.50
CA LEU A 249 -11.89 8.49 2.85
C LEU A 249 -13.01 8.27 3.86
N SER A 250 -13.96 9.20 3.92
CA SER A 250 -15.20 9.04 4.70
C SER A 250 -16.29 8.25 3.97
N THR A 251 -16.04 7.82 2.72
CA THR A 251 -17.05 7.22 1.84
C THR A 251 -17.29 5.75 2.10
N TYR A 252 -16.28 5.01 2.57
CA TYR A 252 -16.42 3.60 2.88
C TYR A 252 -16.76 3.39 4.35
N PRO A 253 -17.82 2.64 4.68
CA PRO A 253 -18.15 2.35 6.06
C PRO A 253 -17.02 1.54 6.71
N LEU A 254 -16.60 1.98 7.90
CA LEU A 254 -15.68 1.20 8.72
C LEU A 254 -16.44 -0.01 9.27
N LEU A 255 -15.94 -1.21 8.98
CA LEU A 255 -16.46 -2.42 9.63
C LEU A 255 -16.15 -2.33 11.12
N ARG A 256 -17.13 -2.72 11.95
CA ARG A 256 -17.01 -2.72 13.40
C ARG A 256 -15.83 -3.60 13.82
N THR A 257 -14.92 -3.04 14.59
CA THR A 257 -13.74 -3.70 15.15
C THR A 257 -14.02 -4.39 16.48
N GLU A 258 -15.15 -4.10 17.11
CA GLU A 258 -15.60 -4.78 18.34
C GLU A 258 -15.99 -6.23 18.01
N VAL A 259 -15.03 -7.13 18.15
CA VAL A 259 -15.31 -8.56 18.15
C VAL A 259 -15.67 -8.96 19.57
N GLU A 260 -16.97 -9.12 19.85
CA GLU A 260 -17.43 -9.76 21.08
C GLU A 260 -17.14 -11.26 21.00
N PHE A 261 -16.05 -11.69 21.64
CA PHE A 261 -15.79 -13.11 21.84
C PHE A 261 -16.65 -13.63 22.99
N SER A 262 -17.68 -14.42 22.68
CA SER A 262 -18.40 -15.18 23.70
C SER A 262 -17.78 -16.57 23.84
N VAL A 263 -17.17 -16.85 24.99
CA VAL A 263 -16.72 -18.19 25.34
C VAL A 263 -17.84 -18.87 26.10
N SER A 264 -18.58 -19.75 25.44
CA SER A 264 -19.53 -20.65 26.11
C SER A 264 -18.87 -22.01 26.30
N SER A 265 -18.79 -22.45 27.57
CA SER A 265 -18.42 -23.82 27.90
C SER A 265 -19.58 -24.47 28.62
N ASN A 266 -20.01 -25.62 28.10
CA ASN A 266 -21.02 -26.46 28.76
C ASN A 266 -20.41 -27.34 29.87
N LYS A 267 -19.10 -27.19 30.12
CA LYS A 267 -18.34 -27.95 31.11
C LYS A 267 -17.54 -26.98 31.99
N LEU A 268 -17.75 -27.05 33.30
CA LEU A 268 -16.92 -26.35 34.27
C LEU A 268 -15.47 -26.88 34.14
N PRO A 269 -14.44 -26.01 34.17
CA PRO A 269 -13.07 -26.47 34.30
C PRO A 269 -12.96 -27.25 35.61
N VAL A 270 -12.77 -28.56 35.50
CA VAL A 270 -12.56 -29.44 36.65
C VAL A 270 -11.18 -29.09 37.21
N ARG A 271 -11.13 -28.66 38.47
CA ARG A 271 -9.89 -28.41 39.22
C ARG A 271 -9.15 -29.70 39.52
#